data_AF-A0A1A8MCS9-F1
#
_entry.id   AF-A0A1A8MCS9-F1
#
_cell.length_a   1.000
_cell.length_b   1.000
_cell.length_c   1.000
_cell.angle_alpha   90.00
_cell.angle_beta   90.00
_cell.angle_gamma   90.00
#
_symmetry.space_group_name_H-M   'P 1'
#
loop_
_entity.id
_entity.type
_entity.pdbx_description
1 polymer ?
#
loop_
_entity_poly.entity_id
_entity_poly.type
_entity_poly.pdbx_seq_one_letter_code
_entity_poly.pdbx_strand_id
1 'polypeptide(L)'
;LVTCDTKLRDQCKGTTCNRYECPAGCLDATGKVVGTVYYEMQSSVCRAGLHAGVIDNDGGWLDVTRQGRKDFFIRSNKNGVESVGKYKSANSFTVSRVAVKAITCETTVAQLCPYEMLARHCPRLYCPKNCIEENPHISRVIGTTVYSDKSSICRAAVHAGVIRNDVGGYIDVMPVDKRKYYPASYQNAIFSESLQNPPGGKAFRVFAVI
;
A
#
# COMPACT_ATOMS: atom_id res chain seq x y z
N LEU A 1 6.61 4.25 8.35
CA LEU A 1 6.77 4.16 9.81
C LEU A 1 5.76 4.98 10.62
N VAL A 2 5.00 4.34 11.49
CA VAL A 2 4.17 4.97 12.54
C VAL A 2 4.62 4.55 13.94
N THR A 3 4.08 5.16 14.99
CA THR A 3 4.30 4.70 16.38
C THR A 3 3.19 3.76 16.83
N CYS A 4 3.41 2.98 17.88
CA CYS A 4 2.40 2.08 18.43
C CYS A 4 1.11 2.79 18.88
N ASP A 5 1.17 4.08 19.22
CA ASP A 5 0.01 4.87 19.64
C ASP A 5 -0.68 5.62 18.49
N THR A 6 -0.13 5.50 17.28
CA THR A 6 -0.64 6.20 16.11
C THR A 6 -2.07 5.75 15.78
N LYS A 7 -3.01 6.71 15.82
CA LYS A 7 -4.41 6.47 15.49
C LYS A 7 -4.66 6.69 14.00
N LEU A 8 -5.62 5.95 13.46
CA LEU A 8 -5.98 6.11 12.04
C LEU A 8 -6.58 7.49 11.73
N ARG A 9 -7.18 8.16 12.73
CA ARG A 9 -7.65 9.54 12.58
C ARG A 9 -6.49 10.55 12.45
N ASP A 10 -5.36 10.27 13.10
CA ASP A 10 -4.23 11.19 13.21
C ASP A 10 -3.39 11.16 11.92
N GLN A 11 -3.34 10.00 11.26
CA GLN A 11 -2.61 9.83 10.02
C GLN A 11 -3.52 9.82 8.78
N CYS A 12 -3.18 10.71 7.85
CA CYS A 12 -3.62 10.77 6.45
C CYS A 12 -5.11 10.57 6.15
N LYS A 13 -5.75 11.64 5.64
CA LYS A 13 -7.19 11.73 5.37
C LYS A 13 -7.60 11.31 3.95
N GLY A 14 -6.69 10.71 3.17
CA GLY A 14 -6.88 10.37 1.76
C GLY A 14 -6.97 8.87 1.46
N THR A 15 -7.24 8.53 0.20
CA THR A 15 -7.31 7.14 -0.30
C THR A 15 -5.93 6.50 -0.48
N THR A 16 -4.85 7.24 -0.31
CA THR A 16 -3.47 6.83 -0.61
C THR A 16 -2.72 6.29 0.61
N CYS A 17 -3.26 6.42 1.83
CA CYS A 17 -2.58 6.02 3.07
C CYS A 17 -3.33 4.89 3.77
N ASN A 18 -3.22 3.71 3.20
CA ASN A 18 -3.87 2.53 3.74
C ASN A 18 -2.89 1.49 4.24
N ARG A 19 -1.61 1.59 3.85
CA ARG A 19 -0.57 0.68 4.31
C ARG A 19 0.23 1.34 5.41
N TYR A 20 0.37 0.64 6.53
CA TYR A 20 1.07 1.11 7.71
C TYR A 20 2.15 0.11 8.10
N GLU A 21 3.27 0.66 8.53
CA GLU A 21 4.40 -0.09 9.06
C GLU A 21 4.48 0.16 10.55
N CYS A 22 4.25 -0.90 11.31
CA CYS A 22 4.22 -0.89 12.76
C CYS A 22 5.58 -1.36 13.30
N PRO A 23 6.13 -0.65 14.30
CA PRO A 23 7.34 -1.11 14.97
C PRO A 23 7.03 -2.31 15.86
N ALA A 24 8.08 -3.01 16.29
CA ALA A 24 7.98 -4.04 17.30
C ALA A 24 7.59 -3.45 18.68
N GLY A 25 7.13 -4.31 19.59
CA GLY A 25 6.84 -3.94 20.99
C GLY A 25 5.52 -3.21 21.20
N CYS A 26 4.59 -3.26 20.25
CA CYS A 26 3.31 -2.55 20.39
C CYS A 26 2.30 -3.24 21.33
N LEU A 27 2.58 -4.44 21.83
CA LEU A 27 1.69 -5.13 22.79
C LEU A 27 1.54 -4.33 24.09
N ASP A 28 2.65 -3.83 24.62
CA ASP A 28 2.75 -3.08 25.89
C ASP A 28 2.43 -1.58 25.74
N ALA A 29 2.19 -1.11 24.51
CA ALA A 29 1.86 0.28 24.26
C ALA A 29 0.52 0.69 24.91
N THR A 30 0.31 1.98 25.11
CA THR A 30 -0.88 2.49 25.82
C THR A 30 -2.06 2.82 24.90
N GLY A 31 -1.83 2.84 23.58
CA GLY A 31 -2.81 3.21 22.57
C GLY A 31 -4.12 2.44 22.71
N LYS A 32 -5.25 3.14 22.74
CA LYS A 32 -6.55 2.49 22.92
C LYS A 32 -6.92 1.68 21.67
N VAL A 33 -7.56 0.52 21.87
CA VAL A 33 -8.27 -0.22 20.81
C VAL A 33 -9.75 -0.23 21.16
N VAL A 34 -10.61 0.21 20.24
CA VAL A 34 -12.07 0.25 20.45
C VAL A 34 -12.74 -0.60 19.39
N GLY A 35 -13.42 -1.66 19.82
CA GLY A 35 -14.12 -2.60 18.95
C GLY A 35 -13.34 -3.85 18.56
N THR A 36 -14.06 -4.76 17.91
CA THR A 36 -13.60 -6.07 17.44
C THR A 36 -14.10 -6.27 16.02
N VAL A 37 -13.25 -6.78 15.13
CA VAL A 37 -13.46 -6.83 13.66
C VAL A 37 -13.50 -5.42 13.04
N TYR A 38 -14.41 -4.58 13.50
CA TYR A 38 -14.46 -3.16 13.18
C TYR A 38 -13.87 -2.36 14.34
N TYR A 39 -12.86 -1.54 14.04
CA TYR A 39 -12.18 -0.70 15.00
C TYR A 39 -12.60 0.76 14.81
N GLU A 40 -12.83 1.49 15.89
CA GLU A 40 -13.13 2.92 15.79
C GLU A 40 -11.90 3.66 15.24
N MET A 41 -12.10 4.67 14.39
CA MET A 41 -11.05 5.55 13.84
C MET A 41 -10.04 6.14 14.85
N GLN A 42 -10.39 6.23 16.13
CA GLN A 42 -9.51 6.72 17.21
C GLN A 42 -8.64 5.62 17.83
N SER A 43 -8.77 4.37 17.36
CA SER A 43 -7.96 3.25 17.81
C SER A 43 -6.54 3.33 17.25
N SER A 44 -5.57 2.84 18.01
CA SER A 44 -4.22 2.59 17.50
C SER A 44 -4.28 1.58 16.34
N VAL A 45 -3.62 1.91 15.23
CA VAL A 45 -3.56 1.06 14.03
C VAL A 45 -2.77 -0.22 14.33
N CYS A 46 -1.61 -0.10 14.96
CA CYS A 46 -0.74 -1.23 15.24
C CYS A 46 -1.34 -2.17 16.28
N ARG A 47 -1.94 -1.63 17.35
CA ARG A 47 -2.61 -2.46 18.34
C ARG A 47 -3.90 -3.09 17.83
N ALA A 48 -4.62 -2.43 16.92
CA ALA A 48 -5.73 -3.07 16.19
C ALA A 48 -5.24 -4.23 15.31
N GLY A 49 -4.06 -4.07 14.67
CA GLY A 49 -3.36 -5.12 13.94
C GLY A 49 -3.03 -6.34 14.80
N LEU A 50 -2.44 -6.11 15.97
CA LEU A 50 -2.18 -7.14 17.00
C LEU A 50 -3.47 -7.83 17.44
N HIS A 51 -4.46 -7.04 17.89
CA HIS A 51 -5.77 -7.54 18.33
C HIS A 51 -6.45 -8.41 17.25
N ALA A 52 -6.34 -8.02 15.98
CA ALA A 52 -6.87 -8.80 14.86
C ALA A 52 -6.02 -10.03 14.50
N GLY A 53 -4.78 -10.13 14.97
CA GLY A 53 -3.83 -11.19 14.60
C GLY A 53 -3.29 -11.01 13.17
N VAL A 54 -3.29 -9.78 12.68
CA VAL A 54 -2.75 -9.40 11.36
C VAL A 54 -1.22 -9.29 11.42
N ILE A 55 -0.72 -8.73 12.51
CA ILE A 55 0.70 -8.66 12.87
C ILE A 55 0.89 -9.24 14.27
N ASP A 56 2.12 -9.58 14.62
CA ASP A 56 2.56 -9.98 15.96
C ASP A 56 3.37 -8.86 16.62
N ASN A 57 3.97 -9.14 17.78
CA ASN A 57 4.73 -8.14 18.54
C ASN A 57 6.09 -7.78 17.91
N ASP A 58 6.52 -8.47 16.85
CA ASP A 58 7.68 -8.06 16.05
C ASP A 58 7.31 -6.93 15.07
N GLY A 59 6.02 -6.63 14.93
CA GLY A 59 5.49 -5.53 14.14
C GLY A 59 5.28 -5.90 12.68
N GLY A 60 5.67 -4.99 11.78
CA GLY A 60 5.58 -5.18 10.34
C GLY A 60 4.40 -4.47 9.67
N TRP A 61 4.08 -4.93 8.47
CA TRP A 61 3.19 -4.22 7.56
C TRP A 61 1.75 -4.70 7.65
N LEU A 62 0.80 -3.77 7.68
CA LEU A 62 -0.63 -4.06 7.63
C LEU A 62 -1.38 -3.08 6.73
N ASP A 63 -2.44 -3.57 6.09
CA ASP A 63 -3.36 -2.75 5.31
C ASP A 63 -4.60 -2.40 6.13
N VAL A 64 -5.06 -1.17 5.96
CA VAL A 64 -6.19 -0.56 6.64
C VAL A 64 -7.24 -0.16 5.63
N THR A 65 -8.45 -0.69 5.79
CA THR A 65 -9.60 -0.28 4.98
C THR A 65 -10.54 0.54 5.84
N ARG A 66 -10.70 1.83 5.50
CA ARG A 66 -11.71 2.69 6.13
C ARG A 66 -13.10 2.15 5.80
N GLN A 67 -13.89 1.96 6.84
CA GLN A 67 -15.26 1.47 6.76
C GLN A 67 -16.24 2.60 7.04
N GLY A 68 -17.51 2.35 6.72
CA GLY A 68 -18.59 3.25 7.10
C GLY A 68 -18.76 3.39 8.62
N ARG A 69 -19.81 4.11 8.99
CA ARG A 69 -20.21 4.28 10.39
C ARG A 69 -20.74 2.95 10.95
N LYS A 70 -20.42 2.66 12.19
CA LYS A 70 -20.97 1.53 12.96
C LYS A 70 -21.67 2.08 14.20
N ASP A 71 -22.82 1.53 14.53
CA ASP A 71 -23.66 2.03 15.62
C ASP A 71 -23.07 1.76 17.00
N PHE A 72 -22.36 0.64 17.13
CA PHE A 72 -21.66 0.25 18.34
C PHE A 72 -20.41 -0.58 18.02
N PHE A 73 -19.56 -0.75 19.04
CA PHE A 73 -18.31 -1.49 18.98
C PHE A 73 -18.28 -2.49 20.13
N ILE A 74 -18.05 -3.76 19.79
CA ILE A 74 -18.03 -4.87 20.76
C ILE A 74 -16.62 -5.00 21.35
N ARG A 75 -16.52 -5.12 22.69
CA ARG A 75 -15.26 -5.40 23.37
C ARG A 75 -14.88 -6.87 23.24
N SER A 76 -13.58 -7.15 23.15
CA SER A 76 -13.02 -8.49 23.33
C SER A 76 -11.56 -8.41 23.75
N ASN A 77 -10.98 -9.54 24.16
CA ASN A 77 -9.54 -9.69 24.37
C ASN A 77 -9.04 -10.73 23.38
N LYS A 78 -8.10 -10.34 22.51
CA LYS A 78 -7.52 -11.19 21.46
C LYS A 78 -6.04 -10.89 21.31
N ASN A 79 -5.24 -11.95 21.14
CA ASN A 79 -3.79 -11.86 20.92
C ASN A 79 -3.06 -10.94 21.92
N GLY A 80 -3.47 -11.00 23.19
CA GLY A 80 -2.89 -10.21 24.28
C GLY A 80 -3.28 -8.72 24.28
N VAL A 81 -4.17 -8.29 23.38
CA VAL A 81 -4.71 -6.92 23.37
C VAL A 81 -6.17 -6.93 23.79
N GLU A 82 -6.51 -6.09 24.76
CA GLU A 82 -7.89 -5.86 25.15
C GLU A 82 -8.48 -4.65 24.39
N SER A 83 -9.63 -4.84 23.76
CA SER A 83 -10.41 -3.77 23.14
C SER A 83 -11.53 -3.28 24.05
N VAL A 84 -11.87 -2.01 23.89
CA VAL A 84 -12.94 -1.34 24.64
C VAL A 84 -14.23 -1.33 23.83
N GLY A 85 -15.35 -1.56 24.51
CA GLY A 85 -16.68 -1.48 23.91
C GLY A 85 -17.19 -0.04 23.87
N LYS A 86 -18.01 0.29 22.89
CA LYS A 86 -18.59 1.63 22.75
C LYS A 86 -19.99 1.55 22.15
N TYR A 87 -20.99 1.97 22.91
CA TYR A 87 -22.40 2.03 22.51
C TYR A 87 -22.75 3.40 21.93
N LYS A 88 -21.91 3.90 21.03
CA LYS A 88 -22.13 5.16 20.32
C LYS A 88 -21.60 5.05 18.91
N SER A 89 -22.42 5.51 17.98
CA SER A 89 -22.12 5.51 16.57
C SER A 89 -20.83 6.29 16.25
N ALA A 90 -19.91 5.67 15.52
CA ALA A 90 -18.68 6.30 15.05
C ALA A 90 -18.18 5.67 13.73
N ASN A 91 -17.30 6.39 13.03
CA ASN A 91 -16.62 5.85 11.85
C ASN A 91 -15.69 4.71 12.25
N SER A 92 -15.54 3.72 11.37
CA SER A 92 -14.77 2.51 11.66
C SER A 92 -13.74 2.20 10.59
N PHE A 93 -12.86 1.25 10.87
CA PHE A 93 -11.94 0.66 9.93
C PHE A 93 -11.72 -0.82 10.22
N THR A 94 -11.22 -1.54 9.23
CA THR A 94 -10.75 -2.92 9.34
C THR A 94 -9.26 -2.97 9.03
N VAL A 95 -8.58 -3.98 9.57
CA VAL A 95 -7.16 -4.26 9.28
C VAL A 95 -7.03 -5.62 8.62
N SER A 96 -6.04 -5.78 7.75
CA SER A 96 -5.77 -7.01 7.02
C SER A 96 -4.29 -7.19 6.73
N ARG A 97 -3.86 -8.45 6.56
CA ARG A 97 -2.48 -8.77 6.16
C ARG A 97 -2.19 -8.19 4.78
N VAL A 98 -0.98 -7.69 4.60
CA VAL A 98 -0.51 -7.25 3.29
C VAL A 98 -0.39 -8.48 2.39
N ALA A 99 -1.25 -8.57 1.38
CA ALA A 99 -1.16 -9.60 0.37
C ALA A 99 0.09 -9.38 -0.49
N VAL A 100 0.84 -10.44 -0.74
CA VAL A 100 2.02 -10.44 -1.61
C VAL A 100 1.66 -11.14 -2.91
N LYS A 101 2.00 -10.53 -4.05
CA LYS A 101 1.79 -11.12 -5.38
C LYS A 101 3.08 -11.04 -6.19
N ALA A 102 3.60 -12.20 -6.61
CA ALA A 102 4.65 -12.27 -7.61
C ALA A 102 4.08 -11.91 -8.97
N ILE A 103 4.81 -11.08 -9.73
CA ILE A 103 4.37 -10.58 -11.03
C ILE A 103 5.44 -10.84 -12.09
N THR A 104 5.08 -10.69 -13.36
CA THR A 104 6.01 -10.77 -14.48
C THR A 104 6.53 -9.38 -14.86
N CYS A 105 7.63 -9.31 -15.60
CA CYS A 105 8.20 -8.02 -16.04
C CYS A 105 7.25 -7.24 -16.96
N GLU A 106 6.35 -7.90 -17.67
CA GLU A 106 5.31 -7.28 -18.52
C GLU A 106 4.11 -6.74 -17.73
N THR A 107 3.96 -7.12 -16.45
CA THR A 107 2.79 -6.76 -15.65
C THR A 107 2.69 -5.24 -15.45
N THR A 108 1.52 -4.68 -15.74
CA THR A 108 1.23 -3.25 -15.64
C THR A 108 0.22 -2.94 -14.51
N VAL A 109 0.17 -1.69 -14.05
CA VAL A 109 -0.82 -1.28 -13.04
C VAL A 109 -2.24 -1.36 -13.57
N ALA A 110 -2.45 -1.07 -14.86
CA ALA A 110 -3.76 -1.19 -15.49
C ALA A 110 -4.36 -2.60 -15.37
N GLN A 111 -3.54 -3.65 -15.42
CA GLN A 111 -3.96 -5.04 -15.27
C GLN A 111 -4.10 -5.48 -13.81
N LEU A 112 -3.16 -5.05 -12.95
CA LEU A 112 -3.04 -5.61 -11.60
C LEU A 112 -3.87 -4.85 -10.56
N CYS A 113 -3.94 -3.53 -10.71
CA CYS A 113 -4.72 -2.65 -9.85
C CYS A 113 -5.75 -1.92 -10.71
N PRO A 114 -6.73 -2.64 -11.27
CA PRO A 114 -7.87 -1.96 -11.86
C PRO A 114 -8.51 -1.16 -10.74
N TYR A 115 -8.39 0.15 -10.85
CA TYR A 115 -8.87 1.17 -9.92
C TYR A 115 -10.39 1.18 -9.75
N GLU A 116 -10.99 0.05 -9.41
CA GLU A 116 -12.41 -0.14 -9.25
C GLU A 116 -12.73 -0.66 -7.85
N MET A 117 -13.93 -0.27 -7.41
CA MET A 117 -14.36 -0.22 -6.02
C MET A 117 -14.36 -1.61 -5.38
N LEU A 118 -13.35 -1.84 -4.53
CA LEU A 118 -13.45 -2.26 -3.12
C LEU A 118 -12.07 -2.68 -2.56
N ALA A 119 -11.04 -2.78 -3.40
CA ALA A 119 -9.65 -2.86 -2.98
C ALA A 119 -8.89 -1.61 -3.45
N ARG A 120 -8.83 -0.58 -2.60
CA ARG A 120 -7.93 0.59 -2.80
C ARG A 120 -6.45 0.24 -2.54
N HIS A 121 -6.13 -1.04 -2.35
CA HIS A 121 -4.81 -1.50 -1.94
C HIS A 121 -4.30 -2.41 -3.05
N CYS A 122 -3.26 -1.95 -3.74
CA CYS A 122 -2.46 -2.85 -4.53
C CYS A 122 -1.76 -3.82 -3.57
N PRO A 123 -1.70 -5.12 -3.89
CA PRO A 123 -0.87 -6.04 -3.12
C PRO A 123 0.59 -5.57 -3.17
N ARG A 124 1.38 -5.95 -2.17
CA ARG A 124 2.84 -5.85 -2.27
C ARG A 124 3.30 -6.74 -3.41
N LEU A 125 4.14 -6.22 -4.28
CA LEU A 125 4.53 -6.91 -5.50
C LEU A 125 5.93 -7.45 -5.34
N TYR A 126 6.16 -8.66 -5.84
CA TYR A 126 7.50 -9.22 -5.98
C TYR A 126 7.88 -9.23 -7.45
N CYS A 127 8.90 -8.44 -7.78
CA CYS A 127 9.47 -8.38 -9.11
C CYS A 127 10.58 -9.42 -9.27
N PRO A 128 10.58 -10.18 -10.39
CA PRO A 128 11.67 -11.07 -10.71
C PRO A 128 12.91 -10.26 -11.12
N LYS A 129 14.06 -10.93 -11.16
CA LYS A 129 15.30 -10.38 -11.70
C LYS A 129 15.24 -10.28 -13.22
N ASN A 130 16.15 -9.49 -13.79
CA ASN A 130 16.43 -9.39 -15.22
C ASN A 130 15.24 -8.91 -16.06
N CYS A 131 14.55 -7.87 -15.58
CA CYS A 131 13.46 -7.23 -16.34
C CYS A 131 13.94 -6.17 -17.34
N ILE A 132 15.22 -5.77 -17.32
CA ILE A 132 15.77 -4.83 -18.32
C ILE A 132 15.86 -5.51 -19.69
N GLU A 133 16.23 -6.79 -19.68
CA GLU A 133 16.49 -7.66 -20.84
C GLU A 133 15.22 -7.99 -21.63
N GLU A 134 14.06 -7.79 -21.02
CA GLU A 134 12.76 -7.97 -21.66
C GLU A 134 12.50 -6.99 -22.79
N ASN A 135 11.71 -7.42 -23.77
CA ASN A 135 11.43 -6.62 -24.96
C ASN A 135 10.84 -5.24 -24.58
N PRO A 136 11.51 -4.13 -24.91
CA PRO A 136 11.04 -2.78 -24.55
C PRO A 136 9.66 -2.43 -25.10
N HIS A 137 9.23 -3.03 -26.21
CA HIS A 137 7.91 -2.81 -26.79
C HIS A 137 6.78 -3.46 -26.00
N ILE A 138 7.07 -4.56 -25.29
CA ILE A 138 6.11 -5.27 -24.44
C ILE A 138 6.10 -4.64 -23.05
N SER A 139 7.27 -4.43 -22.46
CA SER A 139 7.42 -3.95 -21.09
C SER A 139 7.73 -2.45 -21.03
N ARG A 140 6.95 -1.59 -21.69
CA ARG A 140 7.28 -0.15 -21.81
C ARG A 140 7.38 0.56 -20.46
N VAL A 141 8.17 1.63 -20.38
CA VAL A 141 8.20 2.52 -19.22
C VAL A 141 7.89 3.93 -19.72
N ILE A 142 6.84 4.55 -19.18
CA ILE A 142 6.33 5.84 -19.67
C ILE A 142 6.28 6.82 -18.51
N GLY A 143 7.06 7.89 -18.60
CA GLY A 143 7.19 8.91 -17.57
C GLY A 143 8.33 8.68 -16.58
N THR A 144 8.50 9.66 -15.70
CA THR A 144 9.56 9.72 -14.69
C THR A 144 8.98 10.20 -13.37
N THR A 145 9.36 9.57 -12.25
CA THR A 145 8.83 9.79 -10.89
C THR A 145 7.36 9.41 -10.72
N VAL A 146 6.52 9.74 -11.71
CA VAL A 146 5.13 9.36 -11.86
C VAL A 146 5.02 8.68 -13.22
N TYR A 147 4.58 7.42 -13.23
CA TYR A 147 4.51 6.58 -14.42
C TYR A 147 3.06 6.45 -14.87
N SER A 148 2.84 6.33 -16.18
CA SER A 148 1.52 5.94 -16.71
C SER A 148 1.22 4.50 -16.27
N ASP A 149 -0.04 4.22 -15.94
CA ASP A 149 -0.57 2.89 -15.63
C ASP A 149 -0.32 1.79 -16.68
N LYS A 150 0.06 2.17 -17.90
CA LYS A 150 0.50 1.27 -18.98
C LYS A 150 1.97 0.85 -18.89
N SER A 151 2.72 1.43 -17.96
CA SER A 151 4.13 1.09 -17.77
C SER A 151 4.26 -0.26 -17.06
N SER A 152 5.28 -1.03 -17.43
CA SER A 152 5.77 -2.18 -16.67
C SER A 152 6.11 -1.73 -15.24
N ILE A 153 5.53 -2.42 -14.26
CA ILE A 153 5.74 -2.11 -12.84
C ILE A 153 7.21 -2.34 -12.47
N CYS A 154 7.77 -3.49 -12.84
CA CYS A 154 9.13 -3.88 -12.43
C CYS A 154 10.20 -3.04 -13.13
N ARG A 155 10.04 -2.75 -14.42
CA ARG A 155 10.97 -1.85 -15.13
C ARG A 155 10.84 -0.41 -14.64
N ALA A 156 9.64 0.06 -14.29
CA ALA A 156 9.48 1.37 -13.64
C ALA A 156 10.16 1.40 -12.25
N ALA A 157 10.14 0.30 -11.50
CA ALA A 157 10.83 0.18 -10.21
C ALA A 157 12.35 0.23 -10.36
N VAL A 158 12.91 -0.50 -11.34
CA VAL A 158 14.34 -0.41 -11.66
C VAL A 158 14.69 1.00 -12.15
N HIS A 159 13.90 1.58 -13.07
CA HIS A 159 14.10 2.94 -13.58
C HIS A 159 14.12 3.97 -12.43
N ALA A 160 13.21 3.84 -11.47
CA ALA A 160 13.16 4.70 -10.29
C ALA A 160 14.28 4.44 -9.26
N GLY A 161 15.11 3.41 -9.45
CA GLY A 161 16.15 3.00 -8.50
C GLY A 161 15.58 2.36 -7.23
N VAL A 162 14.34 1.87 -7.27
CA VAL A 162 13.65 1.26 -6.13
C VAL A 162 14.13 -0.16 -5.87
N ILE A 163 14.48 -0.90 -6.93
CA ILE A 163 15.09 -2.24 -6.86
C ILE A 163 16.25 -2.33 -7.85
N ARG A 164 17.17 -3.29 -7.62
CA ARG A 164 18.22 -3.63 -8.58
C ARG A 164 17.75 -4.73 -9.52
N ASN A 165 18.12 -4.63 -10.80
CA ASN A 165 17.68 -5.58 -11.84
C ASN A 165 18.17 -7.01 -11.60
N ASP A 166 19.40 -7.17 -11.14
CA ASP A 166 20.06 -8.47 -10.92
C ASP A 166 19.46 -9.27 -9.75
N VAL A 167 18.84 -8.58 -8.79
CA VAL A 167 18.23 -9.17 -7.59
C VAL A 167 16.72 -9.30 -7.72
N GLY A 168 16.05 -8.31 -8.33
CA GLY A 168 14.60 -8.15 -8.19
C GLY A 168 14.22 -7.67 -6.79
N GLY A 169 13.00 -7.99 -6.34
CA GLY A 169 12.61 -7.77 -4.95
C GLY A 169 11.19 -7.25 -4.75
N TYR A 170 10.88 -6.93 -3.49
CA TYR A 170 9.58 -6.42 -3.09
C TYR A 170 9.44 -4.92 -3.34
N ILE A 171 8.30 -4.53 -3.89
CA ILE A 171 7.94 -3.14 -4.15
C ILE A 171 6.49 -2.88 -3.77
N ASP A 172 6.21 -1.63 -3.42
CA ASP A 172 4.85 -1.14 -3.26
C ASP A 172 4.54 -0.13 -4.37
N VAL A 173 3.31 -0.18 -4.88
CA VAL A 173 2.80 0.75 -5.89
C VAL A 173 1.72 1.62 -5.28
N MET A 174 1.84 2.93 -5.46
CA MET A 174 0.84 3.88 -5.00
C MET A 174 0.16 4.55 -6.20
N PRO A 175 -1.16 4.46 -6.27
CA PRO A 175 -1.97 5.33 -7.09
C PRO A 175 -1.71 6.81 -6.91
N VAL A 176 -1.63 7.54 -8.02
CA VAL A 176 -1.60 9.01 -7.97
C VAL A 176 -2.46 9.62 -9.06
N ASP A 177 -2.76 10.91 -8.88
CA ASP A 177 -3.41 11.68 -9.92
C ASP A 177 -2.56 11.70 -11.19
N LYS A 178 -3.26 11.55 -12.31
CA LYS A 178 -2.64 11.51 -13.62
C LYS A 178 -2.02 12.85 -13.98
N ARG A 179 -0.92 12.84 -14.73
CA ARG A 179 -0.31 14.06 -15.29
C ARG A 179 -0.90 14.37 -16.66
N LYS A 180 -0.88 15.65 -17.06
CA LYS A 180 -1.22 16.04 -18.45
C LYS A 180 -0.16 15.53 -19.42
N TYR A 181 1.10 15.55 -18.98
CA TYR A 181 2.27 15.14 -19.76
C TYR A 181 3.24 14.34 -18.87
N TYR A 182 3.80 13.27 -19.43
CA TYR A 182 4.82 12.44 -18.83
C TYR A 182 6.16 12.70 -19.53
N PRO A 183 7.18 13.21 -18.82
CA PRO A 183 8.50 13.44 -19.42
C PRO A 183 9.29 12.13 -19.54
N ALA A 184 10.00 11.99 -20.66
CA ALA A 184 11.01 10.96 -20.87
C ALA A 184 12.26 11.24 -20.03
N SER A 185 12.94 10.19 -19.58
CA SER A 185 14.28 10.27 -19.01
C SER A 185 15.02 8.93 -19.14
N TYR A 186 16.33 8.96 -18.93
CA TYR A 186 17.15 7.75 -18.86
C TYR A 186 17.68 7.59 -17.44
N GLN A 187 17.28 6.52 -16.75
CA GLN A 187 17.68 6.24 -15.37
C GLN A 187 17.87 4.73 -15.19
N ASN A 188 18.91 4.35 -14.45
CA ASN A 188 19.19 2.95 -14.08
C ASN A 188 19.12 1.99 -15.27
N ALA A 189 19.79 2.37 -16.37
CA ALA A 189 19.87 1.63 -17.63
C ALA A 189 18.54 1.44 -18.39
N ILE A 190 17.49 2.20 -18.04
CA ILE A 190 16.19 2.17 -18.71
C ILE A 190 15.88 3.55 -19.29
N PHE A 191 15.47 3.59 -20.56
CA PHE A 191 14.90 4.78 -21.18
C PHE A 191 13.38 4.77 -21.01
N SER A 192 12.83 5.79 -20.36
CA SER A 192 11.39 6.02 -20.29
C SER A 192 10.91 6.90 -21.44
N GLU A 193 9.74 6.57 -21.97
CA GLU A 193 9.10 7.31 -23.05
C GLU A 193 8.30 8.51 -22.52
N SER A 194 8.15 9.53 -23.34
CA SER A 194 7.23 10.63 -23.07
C SER A 194 5.83 10.31 -23.58
N LEU A 195 4.81 10.87 -22.93
CA LEU A 195 3.43 10.68 -23.34
C LEU A 195 2.58 11.90 -22.97
N GLN A 196 1.83 12.41 -23.97
CA GLN A 196 0.69 13.28 -23.69
C GLN A 196 -0.48 12.39 -23.25
N ASN A 197 -0.98 12.62 -22.04
CA ASN A 197 -1.88 11.65 -21.42
C ASN A 197 -3.25 11.59 -22.13
N PRO A 198 -3.69 10.42 -22.61
CA PRO A 198 -5.02 10.29 -23.20
C PRO A 198 -6.13 10.50 -22.15
N PRO A 199 -7.36 10.82 -22.59
CA PRO A 199 -8.53 10.80 -21.72
C PRO A 199 -8.64 9.47 -20.97
N GLY A 200 -8.91 9.52 -19.67
CA GLY A 200 -9.05 8.31 -18.82
C GLY A 200 -7.76 7.62 -18.38
N GLY A 201 -6.56 8.03 -18.83
CA GLY A 201 -5.29 7.42 -18.38
C GLY A 201 -5.05 7.57 -16.87
N LYS A 202 -4.46 6.57 -16.22
CA LYS A 202 -4.16 6.59 -14.78
C LYS A 202 -2.65 6.64 -14.54
N ALA A 203 -2.25 6.85 -13.29
CA ALA A 203 -0.85 6.99 -12.94
C ALA A 203 -0.51 6.30 -11.62
N PHE A 204 0.77 5.97 -11.47
CA PHE A 204 1.28 5.40 -10.24
C PHE A 204 2.69 5.88 -9.93
N ARG A 205 3.09 5.66 -8.68
CA ARG A 205 4.47 5.77 -8.20
C ARG A 205 4.88 4.43 -7.59
N VAL A 206 6.15 4.12 -7.69
CA VAL A 206 6.80 2.92 -7.12
C VAL A 206 7.60 3.32 -5.89
N PHE A 207 7.62 2.45 -4.88
CA PHE A 207 8.34 2.67 -3.62
C PHE A 207 9.06 1.40 -3.19
N ALA A 208 10.21 1.59 -2.56
CA ALA A 208 10.96 0.51 -1.93
C ALA A 208 10.21 0.02 -0.69
N VAL A 209 10.29 -1.27 -0.46
CA VAL A 209 9.91 -1.88 0.81
C VAL A 209 11.16 -1.82 1.70
N ILE A 210 11.09 -1.00 2.75
CA ILE A 210 12.10 -0.92 3.81
C ILE A 210 11.68 -1.87 4.93
#